data_AF-A0A935JEM9-F1
#
_entry.id   AF-A0A935JEM9-F1
#
_cell.length_a   1.000
_cell.length_b   1.000
_cell.length_c   1.000
_cell.angle_alpha   90.00
_cell.angle_beta   90.00
_cell.angle_gamma   90.00
#
_symmetry.space_group_name_H-M   'P 1'
#
loop_
_entity.id
_entity.type
_entity.pdbx_description
1 polymer ?
#
loop_
_entity_poly.entity_id
_entity_poly.type
_entity_poly.pdbx_seq_one_letter_code
_entity_poly.pdbx_strand_id
1 'polypeptide(L)'
;MVLSAREGKDCIKNAAFGIEQPYYKTYDYILTEVAAKVQQLFVEPTDLWKALWEAFDISIVNRRFYDEIKQAFDFILLQINKKGNPFKTDEDRAQFAIRLLGRIIFCWFLKRNILKEDALSSKAVLNYKNKDYYHELLEPLFFEVMNKPEKERIGGLPKIIAHYPFLNGGLFDANKETDFYDADTSTPDFRLSIENDWFYNFFSITLERYNFTVMKTAAATLR
;
A
#
# COMPACT_ATOMS: atom_id res chain seq x y z
N MET A 1 -19.70 17.79 62.26
CA MET A 1 -18.99 16.76 63.06
C MET A 1 -19.46 15.42 62.52
N VAL A 2 -18.68 14.51 61.96
CA VAL A 2 -17.23 14.25 61.97
C VAL A 2 -16.87 13.55 60.64
N LEU A 3 -15.68 13.86 60.12
CA LEU A 3 -15.00 13.23 58.99
C LEU A 3 -14.46 11.83 59.38
N SER A 4 -14.38 10.87 58.45
CA SER A 4 -13.17 10.04 58.29
C SER A 4 -13.20 9.19 57.02
N ALA A 5 -12.05 9.15 56.36
CA ALA A 5 -11.72 8.54 55.08
C ALA A 5 -11.46 7.02 55.13
N ARG A 6 -11.51 6.34 53.98
CA ARG A 6 -10.34 5.73 53.30
C ARG A 6 -10.73 5.02 51.99
N GLU A 7 -9.72 4.96 51.11
CA GLU A 7 -9.70 4.63 49.69
C GLU A 7 -10.03 3.17 49.33
N GLY A 8 -10.46 2.96 48.09
CA GLY A 8 -10.48 1.67 47.43
C GLY A 8 -10.96 1.82 45.98
N LYS A 9 -10.00 1.80 45.04
CA LYS A 9 -10.28 1.65 43.60
C LYS A 9 -11.15 0.41 43.39
N ASP A 10 -12.26 0.55 42.68
CA ASP A 10 -12.70 -0.45 41.71
C ASP A 10 -13.72 0.18 40.77
N CYS A 11 -13.31 0.31 39.51
CA CYS A 11 -14.12 0.84 38.44
C CYS A 11 -15.29 -0.11 38.20
N ILE A 12 -16.45 0.50 38.09
CA ILE A 12 -17.77 -0.10 37.97
C ILE A 12 -17.80 -1.12 36.82
N LYS A 13 -18.31 -2.30 37.18
CA LYS A 13 -18.75 -3.40 36.33
C LYS A 13 -19.59 -2.86 35.16
N ASN A 14 -19.04 -2.89 33.95
CA ASN A 14 -19.87 -2.74 32.76
C ASN A 14 -20.48 -4.08 32.38
N ALA A 15 -21.79 -4.02 32.26
CA ALA A 15 -22.70 -5.10 31.97
C ALA A 15 -22.36 -5.81 30.67
N ALA A 16 -22.63 -7.12 30.68
CA ALA A 16 -22.63 -7.97 29.52
C ALA A 16 -23.59 -7.44 28.45
N PHE A 17 -23.02 -6.91 27.36
CA PHE A 17 -23.63 -6.97 26.04
C PHE A 17 -22.89 -8.03 25.25
N GLY A 18 -23.42 -9.25 25.27
CA GLY A 18 -23.02 -10.28 24.32
C GLY A 18 -23.53 -9.89 22.94
N ILE A 19 -22.62 -9.62 22.01
CA ILE A 19 -22.80 -9.92 20.59
C ILE A 19 -21.43 -10.36 20.05
N GLU A 20 -21.28 -11.66 19.79
CA GLU A 20 -20.33 -12.14 18.79
C GLU A 20 -20.64 -11.41 17.47
N GLN A 21 -19.81 -10.46 17.09
CA GLN A 21 -19.86 -9.80 15.78
C GLN A 21 -18.67 -10.32 14.97
N PRO A 22 -18.85 -11.25 14.01
CA PRO A 22 -17.72 -11.93 13.34
C PRO A 22 -17.01 -11.11 12.26
N TYR A 23 -17.42 -9.87 11.99
CA TYR A 23 -16.95 -9.12 10.81
C TYR A 23 -16.35 -7.77 11.17
N TYR A 24 -15.19 -7.83 11.81
CA TYR A 24 -14.11 -6.86 11.60
C TYR A 24 -12.89 -7.47 12.28
N LYS A 25 -12.05 -8.13 11.51
CA LYS A 25 -10.74 -8.46 12.03
C LYS A 25 -9.90 -7.18 11.94
N THR A 26 -9.26 -6.80 13.03
CA THR A 26 -8.53 -5.53 13.23
C THR A 26 -7.49 -5.26 12.12
N TYR A 27 -7.05 -4.01 11.95
CA TYR A 27 -5.97 -3.66 11.00
C TYR A 27 -4.74 -4.55 11.18
N ASP A 28 -4.38 -4.87 12.42
CA ASP A 28 -3.29 -5.80 12.74
C ASP A 28 -3.56 -7.20 12.21
N TYR A 29 -4.80 -7.68 12.19
CA TYR A 29 -5.16 -8.95 11.57
C TYR A 29 -5.04 -8.91 10.05
N ILE A 30 -5.50 -7.84 9.40
CA ILE A 30 -5.36 -7.69 7.94
C ILE A 30 -3.88 -7.65 7.56
N LEU A 31 -3.07 -6.85 8.26
CA LEU A 31 -1.62 -6.80 8.05
C LEU A 31 -0.96 -8.15 8.34
N THR A 32 -1.37 -8.85 9.38
CA THR A 32 -0.84 -10.19 9.71
C THR A 32 -1.23 -11.23 8.66
N GLU A 33 -2.47 -11.24 8.16
CA GLU A 33 -2.91 -12.15 7.10
C GLU A 33 -2.28 -11.83 5.76
N VAL A 34 -2.23 -10.55 5.36
CA VAL A 34 -1.55 -10.13 4.12
C VAL A 34 -0.08 -10.50 4.22
N ALA A 35 0.61 -10.15 5.31
CA ALA A 35 2.01 -10.47 5.48
C ALA A 35 2.25 -11.98 5.51
N ALA A 36 1.44 -12.76 6.24
CA ALA A 36 1.58 -14.22 6.31
C ALA A 36 1.30 -14.89 4.97
N LYS A 37 0.25 -14.46 4.25
CA LYS A 37 -0.05 -14.99 2.91
C LYS A 37 1.03 -14.58 1.92
N VAL A 38 1.44 -13.31 1.88
CA VAL A 38 2.48 -12.82 0.96
C VAL A 38 3.85 -13.44 1.26
N GLN A 39 4.23 -13.66 2.53
CA GLN A 39 5.49 -14.32 2.89
C GLN A 39 5.53 -15.81 2.51
N GLN A 40 4.38 -16.50 2.48
CA GLN A 40 4.31 -17.92 2.07
C GLN A 40 4.19 -18.10 0.55
N LEU A 41 3.94 -17.04 -0.22
CA LEU A 41 3.64 -17.15 -1.64
C LEU A 41 4.91 -17.01 -2.51
N PHE A 42 5.52 -18.15 -2.84
CA PHE A 42 6.32 -18.33 -4.07
C PHE A 42 5.38 -18.62 -5.25
N VAL A 43 4.37 -17.77 -5.49
CA VAL A 43 3.22 -18.18 -6.30
C VAL A 43 2.95 -17.25 -7.47
N GLU A 44 2.53 -17.89 -8.56
CA GLU A 44 1.94 -17.33 -9.76
C GLU A 44 1.15 -16.04 -9.50
N PRO A 45 1.23 -15.05 -10.41
CA PRO A 45 0.48 -13.79 -10.38
C PRO A 45 -0.89 -13.87 -9.72
N THR A 46 -1.67 -14.86 -10.13
CA THR A 46 -3.08 -15.06 -9.80
C THR A 46 -3.34 -15.26 -8.31
N ASP A 47 -2.47 -15.93 -7.56
CA ASP A 47 -2.75 -16.24 -6.15
C ASP A 47 -2.26 -15.14 -5.20
N LEU A 48 -1.20 -14.40 -5.57
CA LEU A 48 -0.86 -13.14 -4.90
C LEU A 48 -2.00 -12.13 -5.05
N TRP A 49 -2.59 -12.04 -6.24
CA TRP A 49 -3.80 -11.25 -6.47
C TRP A 49 -4.94 -11.70 -5.55
N LYS A 50 -5.29 -12.99 -5.53
CA LYS A 50 -6.37 -13.50 -4.65
C LYS A 50 -6.12 -13.17 -3.19
N ALA A 51 -4.90 -13.36 -2.69
CA ALA A 51 -4.54 -13.09 -1.30
C ALA A 51 -4.66 -11.60 -0.95
N LEU A 52 -4.19 -10.71 -1.83
CA LEU A 52 -4.37 -9.26 -1.67
C LEU A 52 -5.87 -8.91 -1.65
N TRP A 53 -6.65 -9.39 -2.63
CA TRP A 53 -8.08 -9.09 -2.75
C TRP A 53 -8.95 -9.64 -1.62
N GLU A 54 -8.66 -10.85 -1.12
CA GLU A 54 -9.31 -11.42 0.06
C GLU A 54 -9.06 -10.57 1.30
N ALA A 55 -7.82 -10.13 1.50
CA ALA A 55 -7.47 -9.39 2.69
C ALA A 55 -7.99 -7.94 2.69
N PHE A 56 -8.26 -7.37 1.53
CA PHE A 56 -8.87 -6.04 1.42
C PHE A 56 -10.40 -6.03 1.59
N ASP A 57 -11.06 -7.20 1.80
CA ASP A 57 -12.52 -7.40 1.88
C ASP A 57 -13.32 -6.47 0.96
N ILE A 58 -13.05 -6.65 -0.33
CA ILE A 58 -13.53 -5.83 -1.44
C ILE A 58 -14.92 -6.29 -1.91
N SER A 59 -15.75 -6.83 -1.02
CA SER A 59 -17.10 -7.31 -1.36
C SER A 59 -18.02 -6.24 -1.99
N ILE A 60 -17.64 -4.96 -1.95
CA ILE A 60 -18.34 -3.81 -2.56
C ILE A 60 -17.56 -3.12 -3.70
N VAL A 61 -16.27 -3.43 -3.94
CA VAL A 61 -15.48 -2.77 -5.01
C VAL A 61 -15.71 -3.44 -6.36
N ASN A 62 -16.97 -3.34 -6.76
CA ASN A 62 -17.53 -3.15 -8.08
C ASN A 62 -16.57 -3.50 -9.22
N ARG A 63 -16.83 -4.61 -9.94
CA ARG A 63 -16.15 -5.13 -11.13
C ARG A 63 -15.37 -4.09 -11.96
N ARG A 64 -15.92 -2.89 -12.14
CA ARG A 64 -15.26 -1.74 -12.78
C ARG A 64 -13.87 -1.41 -12.20
N PHE A 65 -13.69 -1.42 -10.89
CA PHE A 65 -12.38 -1.19 -10.26
C PHE A 65 -11.39 -2.28 -10.67
N TYR A 66 -11.82 -3.54 -10.64
CA TYR A 66 -10.99 -4.66 -11.11
C TYR A 66 -10.60 -4.50 -12.58
N ASP A 67 -11.55 -4.13 -13.44
CA ASP A 67 -11.29 -3.89 -14.86
C ASP A 67 -10.31 -2.72 -15.07
N GLU A 68 -10.41 -1.65 -14.27
CA GLU A 68 -9.49 -0.50 -14.31
C GLU A 68 -8.09 -0.84 -13.77
N ILE A 69 -7.96 -1.71 -12.75
CA ILE A 69 -6.66 -2.26 -12.31
C ILE A 69 -6.05 -3.15 -13.40
N LYS A 70 -6.85 -4.03 -14.01
CA LYS A 70 -6.40 -4.90 -15.11
C LYS A 70 -5.91 -4.08 -16.30
N GLN A 71 -6.65 -3.04 -16.69
CA GLN A 71 -6.21 -2.12 -17.75
C GLN A 71 -4.90 -1.44 -17.39
N ALA A 72 -4.74 -0.96 -16.15
CA ALA A 72 -3.48 -0.34 -15.71
C ALA A 72 -2.31 -1.33 -15.79
N PHE A 73 -2.53 -2.59 -15.42
CA PHE A 73 -1.56 -3.68 -15.58
C PHE A 73 -1.21 -3.92 -17.05
N ASP A 74 -2.20 -4.12 -17.93
CA ASP A 74 -1.96 -4.36 -19.35
C ASP A 74 -1.18 -3.18 -19.98
N PHE A 75 -1.50 -1.94 -19.60
CA PHE A 75 -0.77 -0.77 -20.08
C PHE A 75 0.67 -0.68 -19.55
N ILE A 76 0.93 -1.04 -18.29
CA ILE A 76 2.31 -0.94 -17.77
C ILE A 76 3.24 -1.93 -18.47
N LEU A 77 2.74 -3.13 -18.79
CA LEU A 77 3.51 -4.14 -19.52
C LEU A 77 3.93 -3.67 -20.90
N LEU A 78 3.10 -2.87 -21.57
CA LEU A 78 3.43 -2.27 -22.88
C LEU A 78 4.43 -1.12 -22.76
N GLN A 79 4.38 -0.37 -21.66
CA GLN A 79 5.18 0.84 -21.44
C GLN A 79 6.62 0.55 -21.04
N ILE A 80 6.81 -0.41 -20.12
CA ILE A 80 8.10 -0.74 -19.50
C ILE A 80 9.17 -1.14 -20.53
N ASN A 81 8.78 -1.63 -21.71
CA ASN A 81 9.70 -2.08 -22.76
C ASN A 81 10.09 -1.00 -23.79
N LYS A 82 9.45 0.18 -23.77
CA LYS A 82 9.61 1.17 -24.85
C LYS A 82 11.05 1.68 -25.04
N LYS A 83 11.84 1.74 -23.97
CA LYS A 83 13.23 2.21 -23.99
C LYS A 83 14.25 1.06 -24.00
N GLY A 84 13.78 -0.17 -24.16
CA GLY A 84 14.53 -1.41 -23.95
C GLY A 84 13.85 -2.26 -22.88
N ASN A 85 13.80 -3.57 -23.06
CA ASN A 85 13.26 -4.51 -22.06
C ASN A 85 14.40 -4.95 -21.12
N PRO A 86 14.41 -4.51 -19.85
CA PRO A 86 15.45 -4.91 -18.91
C PRO A 86 15.18 -6.27 -18.24
N PHE A 87 14.01 -6.88 -18.48
CA PHE A 87 13.60 -8.16 -17.89
C PHE A 87 14.14 -9.35 -18.69
N LYS A 88 14.48 -10.44 -17.98
CA LYS A 88 14.96 -11.68 -18.62
C LYS A 88 13.82 -12.41 -19.33
N THR A 89 12.63 -12.43 -18.71
CA THR A 89 11.44 -13.13 -19.20
C THR A 89 10.20 -12.24 -19.16
N ASP A 90 9.13 -12.65 -19.84
CA ASP A 90 7.84 -11.97 -19.78
C ASP A 90 7.16 -12.17 -18.42
N GLU A 91 7.42 -13.30 -17.79
CA GLU A 91 6.98 -13.64 -16.43
C GLU A 91 7.60 -12.69 -15.40
N ASP A 92 8.90 -12.41 -15.49
CA ASP A 92 9.59 -11.45 -14.61
C ASP A 92 8.97 -10.05 -14.71
N ARG A 93 8.66 -9.63 -15.93
CA ARG A 93 8.01 -8.34 -16.21
C ARG A 93 6.60 -8.30 -15.61
N ALA A 94 5.84 -9.37 -15.78
CA ALA A 94 4.51 -9.50 -15.18
C ALA A 94 4.59 -9.46 -13.65
N GLN A 95 5.54 -10.18 -13.05
CA GLN A 95 5.74 -10.21 -11.60
C GLN A 95 6.08 -8.83 -11.04
N PHE A 96 7.00 -8.10 -11.67
CA PHE A 96 7.31 -6.73 -11.29
C PHE A 96 6.07 -5.82 -11.34
N ALA A 97 5.33 -5.86 -12.45
CA ALA A 97 4.13 -5.04 -12.62
C ALA A 97 3.06 -5.32 -11.55
N ILE A 98 2.90 -6.59 -11.15
CA ILE A 98 1.98 -6.99 -10.08
C ILE A 98 2.44 -6.49 -8.73
N ARG A 99 3.73 -6.67 -8.39
CA ARG A 99 4.30 -6.19 -7.14
C ARG A 99 4.19 -4.67 -7.05
N LEU A 100 4.48 -3.96 -8.12
CA LEU A 100 4.34 -2.51 -8.20
C LEU A 100 2.90 -2.06 -7.93
N LEU A 101 1.92 -2.65 -8.64
CA LEU A 101 0.50 -2.33 -8.42
C LEU A 101 0.08 -2.66 -6.99
N GLY A 102 0.45 -3.83 -6.48
CA GLY A 102 0.16 -4.26 -5.11
C GLY A 102 0.71 -3.27 -4.08
N ARG A 103 1.96 -2.81 -4.22
CA ARG A 103 2.58 -1.80 -3.36
C ARG A 103 1.86 -0.47 -3.42
N ILE A 104 1.54 0.03 -4.62
CA ILE A 104 0.84 1.32 -4.77
C ILE A 104 -0.56 1.25 -4.16
N ILE A 105 -1.33 0.19 -4.45
CA ILE A 105 -2.68 -0.02 -3.91
C ILE A 105 -2.63 -0.15 -2.39
N PHE A 106 -1.69 -0.93 -1.86
CA PHE A 106 -1.51 -1.09 -0.43
C PHE A 106 -1.19 0.25 0.24
N CYS A 107 -0.21 1.01 -0.28
CA CYS A 107 0.10 2.33 0.25
C CYS A 107 -1.07 3.31 0.10
N TRP A 108 -1.85 3.22 -0.97
CA TRP A 108 -3.07 4.01 -1.17
C TRP A 108 -4.10 3.74 -0.06
N PHE A 109 -4.28 2.49 0.36
CA PHE A 109 -5.15 2.17 1.48
C PHE A 109 -4.63 2.73 2.81
N LEU A 110 -3.30 2.73 3.02
CA LEU A 110 -2.68 3.30 4.22
C LEU A 110 -2.73 4.83 4.29
N LYS A 111 -2.87 5.50 3.14
CA LYS A 111 -3.04 6.96 3.03
C LYS A 111 -4.15 7.53 3.93
N ARG A 112 -5.17 6.73 4.25
CA ARG A 112 -6.32 7.21 5.04
C ARG A 112 -6.00 7.52 6.50
N ASN A 113 -4.96 6.89 7.07
CA ASN A 113 -4.67 6.99 8.51
C ASN A 113 -3.21 7.36 8.82
N ILE A 114 -2.28 7.02 7.91
CA ILE A 114 -0.84 6.98 8.23
C ILE A 114 -0.01 7.86 7.29
N LEU A 115 -0.31 7.85 5.99
CA LEU A 115 0.46 8.61 4.99
C LEU A 115 -0.24 9.95 4.73
N LYS A 116 0.51 11.05 4.69
CA LYS A 116 -0.03 12.36 4.28
C LYS A 116 -0.44 12.32 2.81
N GLU A 117 -1.39 13.18 2.42
CA GLU A 117 -2.05 13.10 1.11
C GLU A 117 -1.11 13.27 -0.10
N ASP A 118 0.08 13.81 0.14
CA ASP A 118 0.86 14.47 -0.90
C ASP A 118 1.78 13.53 -1.71
N ALA A 119 2.00 12.29 -1.27
CA ALA A 119 2.95 11.37 -1.92
C ALA A 119 2.33 10.39 -2.93
N LEU A 120 1.02 10.13 -2.83
CA LEU A 120 0.30 9.13 -3.63
C LEU A 120 -0.96 9.79 -4.19
N SER A 121 -0.79 10.57 -5.25
CA SER A 121 -1.88 11.23 -5.97
C SER A 121 -1.43 11.64 -7.36
N SER A 122 -2.39 11.88 -8.25
CA SER A 122 -2.17 12.49 -9.55
C SER A 122 -1.49 13.86 -9.42
N LYS A 123 -1.86 14.63 -8.39
CA LYS A 123 -1.19 15.90 -8.04
C LYS A 123 0.28 15.71 -7.65
N ALA A 124 0.60 14.67 -6.89
CA ALA A 124 1.98 14.33 -6.55
C ALA A 124 2.80 14.08 -7.82
N VAL A 125 2.27 13.28 -8.75
CA VAL A 125 2.92 12.99 -10.04
C VAL A 125 3.19 14.28 -10.83
N LEU A 126 2.25 15.23 -10.85
CA LEU A 126 2.43 16.52 -11.52
C LEU A 126 3.55 17.39 -10.93
N ASN A 127 3.93 17.18 -9.67
CA ASN A 127 5.09 17.86 -9.07
C ASN A 127 6.43 17.28 -9.58
N TYR A 128 6.39 16.13 -10.26
CA TYR A 128 7.55 15.42 -10.82
C TYR A 128 7.61 15.51 -12.36
N LYS A 129 7.00 16.52 -13.02
CA LYS A 129 6.97 16.63 -14.49
C LYS A 129 8.32 16.47 -15.22
N ASN A 130 9.42 16.92 -14.60
CA ASN A 130 10.78 16.84 -15.18
C ASN A 130 11.68 15.87 -14.38
N LYS A 131 11.08 14.99 -13.60
CA LYS A 131 11.74 14.12 -12.61
C LYS A 131 11.16 12.73 -12.73
N ASP A 132 11.90 11.72 -12.30
CA ASP A 132 11.40 10.35 -12.34
C ASP A 132 10.52 10.09 -11.11
N TYR A 133 9.20 10.03 -11.27
CA TYR A 133 8.30 9.83 -10.13
C TYR A 133 8.51 8.45 -9.46
N TYR A 134 8.90 7.45 -10.22
CA TYR A 134 9.19 6.13 -9.67
C TYR A 134 10.49 6.17 -8.87
N HIS A 135 11.61 6.46 -9.51
CA HIS A 135 12.93 6.39 -8.88
C HIS A 135 13.17 7.49 -7.83
N GLU A 136 12.56 8.68 -7.96
CA GLU A 136 12.76 9.78 -7.00
C GLU A 136 11.71 9.81 -5.87
N LEU A 137 10.65 9.00 -5.92
CA LEU A 137 9.62 9.00 -4.87
C LEU A 137 9.13 7.60 -4.49
N LEU A 138 8.57 6.83 -5.43
CA LEU A 138 7.94 5.55 -5.10
C LEU A 138 8.94 4.49 -4.69
N GLU A 139 10.07 4.39 -5.38
CA GLU A 139 11.10 3.41 -5.09
C GLU A 139 11.75 3.66 -3.71
N PRO A 140 12.16 4.89 -3.34
CA PRO A 140 12.54 5.21 -1.96
C PRO A 140 11.42 4.96 -0.95
N LEU A 141 10.16 5.25 -1.31
CA LEU A 141 9.02 4.97 -0.44
C LEU A 141 8.92 3.47 -0.15
N PHE A 142 9.07 2.62 -1.15
CA PHE A 142 8.94 1.18 -1.00
C PHE A 142 10.13 0.59 -0.24
N PHE A 143 11.35 0.79 -0.72
CA PHE A 143 12.51 0.03 -0.25
C PHE A 143 13.25 0.66 0.92
N GLU A 144 13.15 1.98 1.10
CA GLU A 144 13.81 2.67 2.21
C GLU A 144 12.83 3.01 3.33
N VAL A 145 11.65 3.52 2.99
CA VAL A 145 10.72 4.02 4.01
C VAL A 145 9.86 2.89 4.57
N MET A 146 9.18 2.13 3.72
CA MET A 146 8.27 1.06 4.16
C MET A 146 9.02 -0.20 4.59
N ASN A 147 10.23 -0.43 4.08
CA ASN A 147 11.02 -1.64 4.34
C ASN A 147 12.17 -1.47 5.36
N LYS A 148 12.45 -0.26 5.86
CA LYS A 148 13.50 -0.06 6.88
C LYS A 148 13.03 0.80 8.06
N PRO A 149 13.44 0.46 9.30
CA PRO A 149 13.28 1.33 10.46
C PRO A 149 13.92 2.70 10.21
N GLU A 150 13.36 3.78 10.79
CA GLU A 150 13.81 5.16 10.54
C GLU A 150 15.31 5.39 10.76
N LYS A 151 15.91 4.67 11.72
CA LYS A 151 17.35 4.75 12.05
C LYS A 151 18.28 4.13 11.00
N GLU A 152 17.76 3.28 10.13
CA GLU A 152 18.49 2.52 9.11
C GLU A 152 18.31 3.09 7.70
N ARG A 153 17.49 4.14 7.57
CA ARG A 153 17.18 4.79 6.29
C ARG A 153 18.38 5.58 5.79
N ILE A 154 18.57 5.57 4.47
CA ILE A 154 19.52 6.45 3.82
C ILE A 154 19.18 7.93 4.02
N GLY A 155 20.19 8.79 3.91
CA GLY A 155 20.01 10.23 3.85
C GLY A 155 19.39 10.69 2.53
N GLY A 156 18.88 11.93 2.48
CA GLY A 156 18.40 12.53 1.24
C GLY A 156 17.01 12.08 0.78
N LEU A 157 16.29 11.30 1.58
CA LEU A 157 14.91 10.90 1.28
C LEU A 157 14.00 12.13 1.08
N PRO A 158 13.03 12.07 0.15
CA PRO A 158 12.02 13.11 0.01
C PRO A 158 11.30 13.35 1.34
N LYS A 159 11.32 14.60 1.82
CA LYS A 159 10.76 14.99 3.13
C LYS A 159 9.30 14.56 3.34
N ILE A 160 8.57 14.44 2.23
CA ILE A 160 7.16 14.07 2.17
C ILE A 160 6.89 12.61 2.56
N ILE A 161 7.87 11.73 2.42
CA ILE A 161 7.77 10.31 2.80
C ILE A 161 8.69 9.92 3.96
N ALA A 162 9.70 10.74 4.28
CA ALA A 162 10.78 10.37 5.20
C ALA A 162 10.33 9.92 6.60
N HIS A 163 9.15 10.37 7.07
CA HIS A 163 8.60 10.07 8.40
C HIS A 163 7.47 9.03 8.39
N TYR A 164 7.18 8.39 7.26
CA TYR A 164 6.19 7.31 7.24
C TYR A 164 6.71 6.10 8.03
N PRO A 165 5.81 5.30 8.63
CA PRO A 165 6.24 4.19 9.45
C PRO A 165 6.81 3.06 8.61
N PHE A 166 7.68 2.30 9.26
CA PHE A 166 8.14 1.01 8.78
C PHE A 166 7.04 -0.04 8.97
N LEU A 167 6.85 -0.94 7.99
CA LEU A 167 5.77 -1.92 7.99
C LEU A 167 6.23 -3.38 8.00
N ASN A 168 7.53 -3.64 8.15
CA ASN A 168 8.17 -4.95 8.11
C ASN A 168 8.07 -5.70 6.77
N GLY A 169 9.17 -6.38 6.42
CA GLY A 169 9.47 -6.92 5.09
C GLY A 169 8.59 -8.07 4.61
N GLY A 170 8.32 -8.01 3.31
CA GLY A 170 7.53 -8.95 2.53
C GLY A 170 7.17 -8.31 1.19
N LEU A 171 6.02 -7.61 1.14
CA LEU A 171 5.60 -6.87 -0.05
C LEU A 171 6.63 -5.81 -0.49
N PHE A 172 7.33 -5.21 0.47
CA PHE A 172 8.33 -4.17 0.22
C PHE A 172 9.77 -4.68 0.16
N ASP A 173 9.99 -6.00 0.20
CA ASP A 173 11.33 -6.54 -0.06
C ASP A 173 11.66 -6.38 -1.54
N ALA A 174 12.85 -5.88 -1.84
CA ALA A 174 13.34 -5.77 -3.19
C ALA A 174 13.67 -7.17 -3.73
N ASN A 175 13.00 -7.57 -4.80
CA ASN A 175 13.36 -8.76 -5.55
C ASN A 175 14.60 -8.46 -6.40
N LYS A 176 15.69 -9.17 -6.13
CA LYS A 176 16.99 -8.98 -6.80
C LYS A 176 16.95 -9.18 -8.32
N GLU A 177 15.95 -9.92 -8.82
CA GLU A 177 15.83 -10.22 -10.26
C GLU A 177 14.90 -9.27 -11.00
N THR A 178 13.89 -8.72 -10.32
CA THR A 178 12.77 -8.04 -11.00
C THR A 178 12.50 -6.61 -10.54
N ASP A 179 12.97 -6.19 -9.36
CA ASP A 179 12.67 -4.86 -8.82
C ASP A 179 13.68 -3.77 -9.20
N PHE A 180 14.80 -4.13 -9.84
CA PHE A 180 15.83 -3.17 -10.30
C PHE A 180 16.30 -2.22 -9.19
N TYR A 181 16.41 -2.77 -7.97
CA TYR A 181 16.87 -2.05 -6.79
C TYR A 181 17.78 -2.97 -5.96
N ASP A 182 18.99 -2.51 -5.66
CA ASP A 182 19.89 -3.20 -4.75
C ASP A 182 19.65 -2.70 -3.32
N ALA A 183 18.96 -3.52 -2.52
CA ALA A 183 18.67 -3.20 -1.13
C ALA A 183 19.90 -3.18 -0.21
N ASP A 184 20.96 -3.91 -0.58
CA ASP A 184 22.19 -4.01 0.22
C ASP A 184 22.99 -2.69 0.12
N THR A 185 23.00 -2.08 -1.07
CA THR A 185 23.67 -0.80 -1.32
C THR A 185 22.73 0.40 -1.38
N SER A 186 21.41 0.17 -1.31
CA SER A 186 20.36 1.19 -1.49
C SER A 186 20.50 1.94 -2.82
N THR A 187 20.79 1.20 -3.91
CA THR A 187 21.04 1.79 -5.23
C THR A 187 19.96 1.42 -6.24
N PRO A 188 19.40 2.42 -6.94
CA PRO A 188 18.44 2.20 -8.01
C PRO A 188 19.13 1.80 -9.32
N ASP A 189 18.48 0.94 -10.10
CA ASP A 189 18.91 0.58 -11.45
C ASP A 189 17.98 1.21 -12.50
N PHE A 190 18.49 2.29 -13.12
CA PHE A 190 17.79 3.11 -14.11
C PHE A 190 17.60 2.44 -15.48
N ARG A 191 17.94 1.16 -15.64
CA ARG A 191 17.51 0.37 -16.81
C ARG A 191 16.00 0.18 -16.81
N LEU A 192 15.38 0.15 -15.63
CA LEU A 192 13.94 0.26 -15.51
C LEU A 192 13.52 1.72 -15.75
N SER A 193 12.47 1.93 -16.54
CA SER A 193 11.90 3.27 -16.74
C SER A 193 10.40 3.15 -16.92
N ILE A 194 9.64 3.92 -16.14
CA ILE A 194 8.18 3.96 -16.19
C ILE A 194 7.77 5.41 -16.40
N GLU A 195 7.00 5.68 -17.45
CA GLU A 195 6.55 7.03 -17.77
C GLU A 195 5.64 7.58 -16.66
N ASN A 196 5.86 8.82 -16.22
CA ASN A 196 5.04 9.49 -15.21
C ASN A 196 3.54 9.49 -15.58
N ASP A 197 3.22 9.56 -16.87
CA ASP A 197 1.84 9.53 -17.37
C ASP A 197 1.11 8.23 -16.97
N TRP A 198 1.82 7.11 -16.86
CA TRP A 198 1.21 5.87 -16.36
C TRP A 198 0.74 6.03 -14.91
N PHE A 199 1.59 6.56 -14.03
CA PHE A 199 1.23 6.81 -12.63
C PHE A 199 0.11 7.85 -12.52
N TYR A 200 0.20 8.94 -13.30
CA TYR A 200 -0.83 9.97 -13.32
C TYR A 200 -2.20 9.38 -13.67
N ASN A 201 -2.27 8.57 -14.72
CA ASN A 201 -3.49 7.89 -15.14
C ASN A 201 -3.96 6.89 -14.09
N PHE A 202 -3.05 6.10 -13.51
CA PHE A 202 -3.40 5.12 -12.48
C PHE A 202 -4.03 5.78 -11.25
N PHE A 203 -3.49 6.91 -10.79
CA PHE A 203 -4.11 7.65 -9.69
C PHE A 203 -5.42 8.32 -10.12
N SER A 204 -5.43 9.12 -11.18
CA SER A 204 -6.58 9.97 -11.53
C SER A 204 -7.78 9.23 -12.13
N ILE A 205 -7.52 8.16 -12.89
CA ILE A 205 -8.56 7.40 -13.60
C ILE A 205 -9.02 6.21 -12.76
N THR A 206 -8.16 5.68 -11.90
CA THR A 206 -8.48 4.53 -11.05
C THR A 206 -8.56 4.95 -9.59
N LEU A 207 -7.45 5.04 -8.86
CA LEU A 207 -7.47 5.09 -7.39
C LEU A 207 -8.25 6.27 -6.78
N GLU A 208 -8.09 7.49 -7.31
CA GLU A 208 -8.76 8.70 -6.81
C GLU A 208 -10.27 8.69 -7.02
N ARG A 209 -10.77 7.93 -8.01
CA ARG A 209 -12.21 7.77 -8.24
C ARG A 209 -12.86 6.88 -7.19
N TYR A 210 -12.08 5.98 -6.58
CA TYR A 210 -12.52 5.15 -5.48
C TYR A 210 -11.97 5.77 -4.19
N ASN A 211 -12.58 6.88 -3.79
CA ASN A 211 -12.60 7.21 -2.37
C ASN A 211 -13.38 6.08 -1.71
N PHE A 212 -12.69 5.11 -1.10
CA PHE A 212 -13.27 4.07 -0.27
C PHE A 212 -13.90 4.72 0.96
N THR A 213 -15.00 5.46 0.78
CA THR A 213 -15.92 5.75 1.86
C THR A 213 -16.46 4.40 2.27
N VAL A 214 -15.90 3.84 3.35
CA VAL A 214 -16.72 3.11 4.30
C VAL A 214 -17.93 4.02 4.46
N MET A 215 -19.10 3.57 4.00
CA MET A 215 -20.33 4.30 4.28
C MET A 215 -20.25 4.64 5.76
N LYS A 216 -20.18 5.94 6.09
CA LYS A 216 -20.71 6.37 7.37
C LYS A 216 -22.08 5.73 7.37
N THR A 217 -22.28 4.69 8.18
CA THR A 217 -23.63 4.24 8.50
C THR A 217 -24.33 5.52 8.82
N ALA A 218 -25.26 5.91 7.94
CA ALA A 218 -26.09 7.06 8.18
C ALA A 218 -26.58 6.84 9.60
N ALA A 219 -26.19 7.74 10.50
CA ALA A 219 -26.80 7.81 11.80
C ALA A 219 -28.27 8.04 11.46
N ALA A 220 -29.03 6.95 11.43
CA ALA A 220 -30.46 6.98 11.37
C ALA A 220 -30.83 7.71 12.64
N THR A 221 -30.99 9.03 12.46
CA THR A 221 -31.68 9.89 13.38
C THR A 221 -33.07 9.30 13.46
N LEU A 222 -33.28 8.45 14.44
CA LEU A 222 -34.62 8.13 14.90
C LEU A 222 -34.73 8.77 16.29
N ARG A 223 -35.74 9.63 16.34
CA ARG A 223 -36.15 10.55 17.39
C ARG A 223 -36.45 9.83 18.70
#